data_AF-A0A8H7FL80-F1
#
_entry.id   AF-A0A8H7FL80-F1
#
_cell.length_a   1.000
_cell.length_b   1.000
_cell.length_c   1.000
_cell.angle_alpha   90.00
_cell.angle_beta   90.00
_cell.angle_gamma   90.00
#
_symmetry.space_group_name_H-M   'P 1'
#
loop_
_entity.id
_entity.type
_entity.pdbx_description
1 polymer ?
#
loop_
_entity_poly.entity_id
_entity_poly.type
_entity_poly.pdbx_seq_one_letter_code
_entity_poly.pdbx_strand_id
1 'polypeptide(L)'
;MVSHKLSVAAAYQTLGIEEDSTLETVRSAYKKLALSTHPDKNPDDPDATAQFQQVSEAYNVLSKHLDRSSRPTLDRHSRGAFGYDEDDEDYEYSSDEYYDEDYEDDEMDFYMWMFEEMLRGRAGNRFSQTRFHRTHPKPEPETPEQYQERLRRSREIQTAGEERRAREAAERKIRLEKEREQEKRAAEARQKAKKAKKRGQAEASRQNAEMAVRFQLQRAQDLRSATFAAARAGDAAKVKKGVYEENVDAAGGEIKKGCEDFVAHPPKDPKETMLHIAVKNDDVELAKWLDAHSAEPDERNSAGLTPFHTALLHGRTQIIQTPFFENYPPKDPEHSAIYTAPDSTSLVQLAIDSGEPEALWMIHEQGLTNAQDIQGAWSLVSSSNWEQSAANKAAPSGAKRDLHKLDEIRQLLMTFGGFTPPLTPRVEEKNASAGYNKQVSTSLHQASPNPAATSTVNEQHPNPNGSHRGKGRGRGRGRGRGK
;
A
#
# COMPACT_ATOMS: atom_id res chain seq x y z
N MET A 1 -38.22 -46.04 -64.43
CA MET A 1 -36.97 -45.28 -64.22
C MET A 1 -36.23 -45.91 -63.06
N VAL A 2 -34.91 -46.05 -63.14
CA VAL A 2 -34.11 -46.82 -62.18
C VAL A 2 -33.77 -45.92 -60.99
N SER A 3 -34.18 -46.31 -59.77
CA SER A 3 -33.75 -45.61 -58.55
C SER A 3 -32.28 -45.93 -58.26
N HIS A 4 -31.39 -45.06 -58.75
CA HIS A 4 -29.99 -45.04 -58.32
C HIS A 4 -29.93 -44.53 -56.88
N LYS A 5 -29.68 -45.42 -55.92
CA LYS A 5 -29.44 -45.03 -54.52
C LYS A 5 -28.17 -44.19 -54.47
N LEU A 6 -28.23 -42.98 -53.92
CA LEU A 6 -27.01 -42.20 -53.65
C LEU A 6 -26.05 -43.01 -52.75
N SER A 7 -24.75 -42.96 -53.09
CA SER A 7 -23.69 -43.49 -52.23
C SER A 7 -23.30 -42.47 -51.15
N VAL A 8 -22.66 -42.93 -50.08
CA VAL A 8 -22.23 -42.05 -48.97
C VAL A 8 -21.27 -40.96 -49.46
N ALA A 9 -20.24 -41.32 -50.24
CA ALA A 9 -19.32 -40.35 -50.85
C ALA A 9 -20.02 -39.35 -51.78
N ALA A 10 -20.94 -39.83 -52.64
CA ALA A 10 -21.73 -38.94 -53.50
C ALA A 10 -22.63 -37.98 -52.70
N ALA A 11 -23.10 -38.40 -51.52
CA ALA A 11 -23.91 -37.55 -50.65
C ALA A 11 -23.08 -36.44 -49.97
N TYR A 12 -21.84 -36.70 -49.55
CA TYR A 12 -20.92 -35.66 -49.08
C TYR A 12 -20.63 -34.63 -50.20
N GLN A 13 -20.36 -35.11 -51.42
CA GLN A 13 -20.14 -34.24 -52.59
C GLN A 13 -21.39 -33.42 -52.95
N THR A 14 -22.59 -33.99 -52.84
CA THR A 14 -23.86 -33.30 -53.12
C THR A 14 -24.17 -32.21 -52.08
N LEU A 15 -23.68 -32.36 -50.84
CA LEU A 15 -23.77 -31.33 -49.80
C LEU A 15 -22.56 -30.37 -49.77
N GLY A 16 -21.55 -30.57 -50.62
CA GLY A 16 -20.36 -29.70 -50.70
C GLY A 16 -19.46 -29.72 -49.47
N ILE A 17 -19.39 -30.87 -48.76
CA ILE A 17 -18.67 -31.04 -47.49
C ILE A 17 -17.68 -32.21 -47.54
N GLU A 18 -16.66 -32.17 -46.68
CA GLU A 18 -15.62 -33.21 -46.61
C GLU A 18 -16.17 -34.55 -46.07
N GLU A 19 -15.58 -35.66 -46.50
CA GLU A 19 -16.14 -37.02 -46.30
C GLU A 19 -16.13 -37.51 -44.83
N ASP A 20 -15.45 -36.79 -43.91
CA ASP A 20 -15.43 -37.06 -42.46
C ASP A 20 -16.21 -35.99 -41.63
N SER A 21 -17.03 -35.16 -42.29
CA SER A 21 -17.79 -34.08 -41.63
C SER A 21 -18.76 -34.59 -40.54
N THR A 22 -18.79 -33.90 -39.40
CA THR A 22 -19.67 -34.19 -38.25
C THR A 22 -21.16 -34.05 -38.58
N LEU A 23 -22.05 -34.66 -37.77
CA LEU A 23 -23.49 -34.57 -37.99
C LEU A 23 -24.02 -33.12 -37.94
N GLU A 24 -23.38 -32.24 -37.17
CA GLU A 24 -23.73 -30.82 -37.06
C GLU A 24 -23.36 -30.03 -38.32
N THR A 25 -22.19 -30.30 -38.90
CA THR A 25 -21.76 -29.68 -40.16
C THR A 25 -22.59 -30.20 -41.34
N VAL A 26 -22.93 -31.49 -41.38
CA VAL A 26 -23.89 -32.09 -42.33
C VAL A 26 -25.27 -31.41 -42.24
N ARG A 27 -25.77 -31.13 -41.02
CA ARG A 27 -27.04 -30.40 -40.82
C ARG A 27 -26.96 -28.94 -41.28
N SER A 28 -25.87 -28.24 -40.96
CA SER A 28 -25.66 -26.83 -41.35
C SER A 28 -25.56 -26.67 -42.87
N ALA A 29 -24.77 -27.51 -43.55
CA ALA A 29 -24.66 -27.51 -45.00
C ALA A 29 -26.00 -27.83 -45.69
N TYR A 30 -26.74 -28.82 -45.17
CA TYR A 30 -28.08 -29.12 -45.65
C TYR A 30 -29.06 -27.95 -45.49
N LYS A 31 -29.07 -27.27 -44.33
CA LYS A 31 -29.93 -26.10 -44.05
C LYS A 31 -29.70 -24.98 -45.08
N LYS A 32 -28.43 -24.67 -45.38
CA LYS A 32 -28.03 -23.67 -46.39
C LYS A 32 -28.46 -24.05 -47.81
N LEU A 33 -28.17 -25.29 -48.24
CA LEU A 33 -28.52 -25.75 -49.58
C LEU A 33 -30.03 -25.87 -49.79
N ALA A 34 -30.78 -26.35 -48.80
CA ALA A 34 -32.24 -26.47 -48.85
C ALA A 34 -32.93 -25.10 -49.02
N LEU A 35 -32.42 -24.04 -48.38
CA LEU A 35 -32.93 -22.67 -48.57
C LEU A 35 -32.64 -22.13 -49.97
N SER A 36 -31.43 -22.36 -50.49
CA SER A 36 -31.01 -21.87 -51.81
C SER A 36 -31.70 -22.58 -53.00
N THR A 37 -32.14 -23.83 -52.81
CA THR A 37 -32.79 -24.65 -53.85
C THR A 37 -34.31 -24.76 -53.70
N HIS A 38 -34.91 -24.00 -52.78
CA HIS A 38 -36.34 -24.12 -52.46
C HIS A 38 -37.24 -23.66 -53.63
N PRO A 39 -38.21 -24.48 -54.10
CA PRO A 39 -39.02 -24.15 -55.28
C PRO A 39 -39.94 -22.93 -55.09
N ASP A 40 -40.24 -22.54 -53.86
CA ASP A 40 -41.02 -21.32 -53.57
C ASP A 40 -40.19 -20.03 -53.69
N LYS A 41 -38.86 -20.10 -53.48
CA LYS A 41 -37.94 -18.97 -53.71
C LYS A 41 -37.44 -18.92 -55.15
N ASN A 42 -37.45 -20.05 -55.86
CA ASN A 42 -37.03 -20.19 -57.26
C ASN A 42 -38.19 -20.67 -58.17
N PRO A 43 -39.34 -19.97 -58.24
CA PRO A 43 -40.51 -20.43 -59.00
C PRO A 43 -40.30 -20.47 -60.52
N ASP A 44 -39.31 -19.73 -61.03
CA ASP A 44 -38.94 -19.66 -62.45
C ASP A 44 -37.91 -20.73 -62.87
N ASP A 45 -37.33 -21.48 -61.92
CA ASP A 45 -36.37 -22.56 -62.20
C ASP A 45 -37.05 -23.95 -62.15
N PRO A 46 -37.25 -24.63 -63.30
CA PRO A 46 -37.86 -25.96 -63.32
C PRO A 46 -36.98 -27.04 -62.66
N ASP A 47 -35.67 -26.83 -62.55
CA ASP A 47 -34.72 -27.80 -61.99
C ASP A 47 -34.55 -27.66 -60.47
N ALA A 48 -34.97 -26.54 -59.85
CA ALA A 48 -34.92 -26.33 -58.40
C ALA A 48 -35.60 -27.48 -57.62
N THR A 49 -36.74 -27.98 -58.11
CA THR A 49 -37.44 -29.14 -57.52
C THR A 49 -36.61 -30.43 -57.57
N ALA A 50 -35.80 -30.62 -58.62
CA ALA A 50 -34.93 -31.79 -58.75
C ALA A 50 -33.67 -31.67 -57.87
N GLN A 51 -33.06 -30.48 -57.82
CA GLN A 51 -31.91 -30.19 -56.96
C GLN A 51 -32.27 -30.35 -55.47
N PHE A 52 -33.42 -29.81 -55.04
CA PHE A 52 -33.92 -29.95 -53.66
C PHE A 52 -34.14 -31.41 -53.25
N GLN A 53 -34.61 -32.26 -54.18
CA GLN A 53 -34.76 -33.70 -53.96
C GLN A 53 -33.41 -34.41 -53.82
N GLN A 54 -32.41 -34.05 -54.62
CA GLN A 54 -31.05 -34.63 -54.53
C GLN A 54 -30.36 -34.25 -53.21
N VAL A 55 -30.42 -32.98 -52.82
CA VAL A 55 -29.91 -32.47 -51.54
C VAL A 55 -30.60 -33.16 -50.35
N SER A 56 -31.92 -33.37 -50.45
CA SER A 56 -32.70 -34.12 -49.44
C SER A 56 -32.34 -35.61 -49.39
N GLU A 57 -32.09 -36.27 -50.52
CA GLU A 57 -31.66 -37.68 -50.53
C GLU A 57 -30.25 -37.82 -49.93
N ALA A 58 -29.33 -36.92 -50.26
CA ALA A 58 -27.98 -36.88 -49.70
C ALA A 58 -27.98 -36.78 -48.17
N TYR A 59 -28.71 -35.81 -47.61
CA TYR A 59 -28.84 -35.67 -46.15
C TYR A 59 -29.46 -36.90 -45.48
N ASN A 60 -30.45 -37.53 -46.13
CA ASN A 60 -31.08 -38.76 -45.64
C ASN A 60 -30.15 -40.00 -45.66
N VAL A 61 -29.16 -40.03 -46.54
CA VAL A 61 -28.12 -41.08 -46.58
C VAL A 61 -27.09 -40.83 -45.49
N LEU A 62 -26.58 -39.59 -45.36
CA LEU A 62 -25.55 -39.25 -44.38
C LEU A 62 -26.06 -39.35 -42.94
N SER A 63 -27.24 -38.78 -42.63
CA SER A 63 -27.84 -38.88 -41.29
C SER A 63 -27.98 -40.33 -40.82
N LYS A 64 -28.42 -41.25 -41.70
CA LYS A 64 -28.51 -42.69 -41.39
C LYS A 64 -27.17 -43.41 -41.33
N HIS A 65 -26.12 -42.85 -41.93
CA HIS A 65 -24.76 -43.37 -41.82
C HIS A 65 -24.16 -42.98 -40.46
N LEU A 66 -24.14 -41.68 -40.14
CA LEU A 66 -23.60 -41.16 -38.88
C LEU A 66 -24.40 -41.63 -37.63
N ASP A 67 -25.73 -41.78 -37.74
CA ASP A 67 -26.59 -42.28 -36.65
C ASP A 67 -26.55 -43.82 -36.48
N ARG A 68 -25.79 -44.53 -37.33
CA ARG A 68 -25.46 -45.94 -37.11
C ARG A 68 -24.13 -46.13 -36.41
N SER A 69 -23.16 -45.26 -36.65
CA SER A 69 -21.90 -45.20 -35.90
C SER A 69 -22.08 -44.72 -34.45
N SER A 70 -23.18 -44.07 -34.12
CA SER A 70 -23.48 -43.54 -32.78
C SER A 70 -23.99 -44.58 -31.77
N ARG A 71 -24.23 -45.85 -32.15
CA ARG A 71 -24.71 -46.90 -31.24
C ARG A 71 -23.57 -47.51 -30.41
N PRO A 72 -23.47 -47.25 -29.09
CA PRO A 72 -22.50 -47.93 -28.24
C PRO A 72 -23.00 -49.34 -27.96
N THR A 73 -22.12 -50.34 -28.08
CA THR A 73 -22.40 -51.67 -27.53
C THR A 73 -22.54 -51.57 -26.02
N LEU A 74 -23.66 -52.05 -25.49
CA LEU A 74 -23.95 -52.15 -24.07
C LEU A 74 -22.90 -53.06 -23.39
N ASP A 75 -21.85 -52.46 -22.84
CA ASP A 75 -21.09 -53.11 -21.77
C ASP A 75 -21.56 -52.59 -20.41
N ARG A 76 -21.76 -53.53 -19.51
CA ARG A 76 -22.34 -53.36 -18.18
C ARG A 76 -21.25 -53.78 -17.20
N HIS A 77 -21.06 -52.98 -16.16
CA HIS A 77 -20.06 -53.12 -15.09
C HIS A 77 -18.69 -52.47 -15.36
N SER A 78 -18.57 -51.19 -14.96
CA SER A 78 -17.53 -50.88 -13.97
C SER A 78 -18.04 -49.84 -12.96
N ARG A 79 -17.56 -49.94 -11.72
CA ARG A 79 -18.01 -49.15 -10.56
C ARG A 79 -16.85 -48.30 -10.05
N GLY A 80 -17.09 -47.00 -9.87
CA GLY A 80 -16.19 -46.10 -9.15
C GLY A 80 -14.88 -45.78 -9.90
N ALA A 81 -14.02 -44.91 -9.38
CA ALA A 81 -14.20 -43.93 -8.32
C ALA A 81 -13.06 -42.89 -8.37
N PHE A 82 -13.32 -41.66 -7.91
CA PHE A 82 -12.35 -40.59 -7.56
C PHE A 82 -11.47 -39.99 -8.67
N GLY A 83 -11.25 -38.68 -8.54
CA GLY A 83 -9.92 -38.09 -8.75
C GLY A 83 -9.86 -36.84 -9.63
N TYR A 84 -9.19 -35.82 -9.11
CA TYR A 84 -8.49 -34.74 -9.81
C TYR A 84 -9.34 -33.64 -10.49
N ASP A 85 -8.89 -32.38 -10.51
CA ASP A 85 -8.24 -31.62 -9.44
C ASP A 85 -8.45 -30.12 -9.69
N GLU A 86 -8.11 -29.29 -8.73
CA GLU A 86 -8.05 -27.83 -8.87
C GLU A 86 -6.66 -27.46 -9.45
N ASP A 87 -6.58 -26.77 -10.58
CA ASP A 87 -5.47 -25.86 -10.94
C ASP A 87 -5.86 -24.97 -12.13
N ASP A 88 -5.37 -23.72 -12.11
CA ASP A 88 -5.73 -22.62 -13.01
C ASP A 88 -5.13 -22.74 -14.43
N GLU A 89 -5.80 -22.13 -15.43
CA GLU A 89 -5.09 -21.38 -16.47
C GLU A 89 -5.99 -20.28 -17.09
N ASP A 90 -5.53 -19.03 -17.02
CA ASP A 90 -6.21 -17.86 -17.58
C ASP A 90 -6.11 -17.84 -19.12
N TYR A 91 -7.25 -17.75 -19.81
CA TYR A 91 -7.32 -17.20 -21.17
C TYR A 91 -8.35 -16.08 -21.25
N GLU A 92 -7.86 -14.87 -20.97
CA GLU A 92 -8.55 -13.60 -21.16
C GLU A 92 -8.71 -13.29 -22.66
N TYR A 93 -9.84 -13.69 -23.26
CA TYR A 93 -10.23 -13.18 -24.58
C TYR A 93 -11.08 -11.92 -24.42
N SER A 94 -10.40 -10.78 -24.30
CA SER A 94 -11.03 -9.47 -24.52
C SER A 94 -11.32 -9.30 -26.01
N SER A 95 -12.59 -9.13 -26.35
CA SER A 95 -13.05 -8.90 -27.73
C SER A 95 -14.18 -7.88 -27.75
N ASP A 96 -13.85 -6.65 -27.37
CA ASP A 96 -14.57 -5.47 -27.86
C ASP A 96 -14.32 -5.33 -29.36
N GLU A 97 -15.13 -5.99 -30.20
CA GLU A 97 -15.33 -5.52 -31.58
C GLU A 97 -16.75 -5.78 -32.07
N TYR A 98 -17.35 -4.72 -32.63
CA TYR A 98 -18.73 -4.68 -33.11
C TYR A 98 -18.92 -5.59 -34.33
N TYR A 99 -19.75 -6.63 -34.21
CA TYR A 99 -20.60 -7.08 -35.32
C TYR A 99 -22.03 -7.35 -34.81
N ASP A 100 -22.98 -6.67 -35.45
CA ASP A 100 -24.40 -6.63 -35.15
C ASP A 100 -25.11 -7.64 -36.06
N GLU A 101 -25.41 -8.84 -35.55
CA GLU A 101 -26.02 -9.92 -36.37
C GLU A 101 -26.97 -10.85 -35.55
N ASP A 102 -27.69 -10.29 -34.57
CA ASP A 102 -28.75 -10.98 -33.79
C ASP A 102 -30.09 -11.12 -34.58
N TYR A 103 -30.00 -11.41 -35.88
CA TYR A 103 -31.15 -11.46 -36.81
C TYR A 103 -31.13 -12.67 -37.75
N GLU A 104 -30.89 -13.90 -37.26
CA GLU A 104 -31.14 -15.08 -38.11
C GLU A 104 -31.50 -16.43 -37.42
N ASP A 105 -31.60 -16.55 -36.09
CA ASP A 105 -31.87 -17.87 -35.46
C ASP A 105 -33.39 -18.20 -35.30
N ASP A 106 -34.22 -17.24 -34.87
CA ASP A 106 -35.66 -17.46 -34.63
C ASP A 106 -36.47 -17.78 -35.90
N GLU A 107 -36.13 -17.17 -37.05
CA GLU A 107 -36.80 -17.48 -38.33
C GLU A 107 -36.40 -18.89 -38.82
N MET A 108 -35.20 -19.33 -38.46
CA MET A 108 -34.57 -20.55 -38.95
C MET A 108 -35.05 -21.83 -38.24
N ASP A 109 -35.55 -21.75 -37.02
CA ASP A 109 -36.29 -22.84 -36.36
C ASP A 109 -37.74 -22.96 -36.88
N PHE A 110 -38.37 -21.83 -37.23
CA PHE A 110 -39.69 -21.83 -37.86
C PHE A 110 -39.69 -22.52 -39.24
N TYR A 111 -38.67 -22.27 -40.08
CA TYR A 111 -38.50 -23.02 -41.32
C TYR A 111 -38.25 -24.52 -41.09
N MET A 112 -37.53 -24.91 -40.03
CA MET A 112 -37.28 -26.33 -39.74
C MET A 112 -38.57 -27.05 -39.29
N TRP A 113 -39.39 -26.39 -38.47
CA TRP A 113 -40.71 -26.89 -38.08
C TRP A 113 -41.67 -27.03 -39.27
N MET A 114 -41.74 -26.01 -40.14
CA MET A 114 -42.60 -26.04 -41.33
C MET A 114 -42.17 -27.12 -42.35
N PHE A 115 -40.87 -27.34 -42.48
CA PHE A 115 -40.28 -28.39 -43.32
C PHE A 115 -40.62 -29.81 -42.79
N GLU A 116 -40.54 -30.02 -41.47
CA GLU A 116 -40.91 -31.30 -40.85
C GLU A 116 -42.43 -31.58 -40.97
N GLU A 117 -43.27 -30.53 -40.87
CA GLU A 117 -44.71 -30.61 -41.10
C GLU A 117 -45.05 -30.99 -42.56
N MET A 118 -44.34 -30.42 -43.54
CA MET A 118 -44.54 -30.73 -44.97
C MET A 118 -44.17 -32.18 -45.32
N LEU A 119 -43.11 -32.72 -44.70
CA LEU A 119 -42.70 -34.12 -44.82
C LEU A 119 -43.68 -35.08 -44.10
N ARG A 120 -44.20 -34.70 -42.93
CA ARG A 120 -45.29 -35.43 -42.24
C ARG A 120 -46.59 -35.46 -43.06
N GLY A 121 -46.89 -34.38 -43.79
CA GLY A 121 -48.09 -34.21 -44.60
C GLY A 121 -48.34 -35.32 -45.64
N ARG A 122 -47.31 -36.05 -46.09
CA ARG A 122 -47.45 -37.15 -47.05
C ARG A 122 -47.69 -38.53 -46.42
N ALA A 123 -47.63 -38.67 -45.10
CA ALA A 123 -47.67 -39.96 -44.41
C ALA A 123 -48.44 -39.95 -43.07
N GLY A 124 -49.52 -39.17 -42.94
CA GLY A 124 -50.08 -38.89 -41.61
C GLY A 124 -51.56 -38.53 -41.47
N ASN A 125 -52.49 -38.95 -42.34
CA ASN A 125 -53.92 -38.65 -42.12
C ASN A 125 -54.86 -39.88 -42.24
N ARG A 126 -54.90 -40.70 -41.18
CA ARG A 126 -55.92 -41.73 -40.94
C ARG A 126 -56.43 -41.73 -39.49
N PHE A 127 -56.71 -40.54 -38.93
CA PHE A 127 -57.57 -40.44 -37.75
C PHE A 127 -59.02 -40.18 -38.17
N SER A 128 -59.78 -41.27 -38.29
CA SER A 128 -61.23 -41.21 -38.51
C SER A 128 -61.89 -40.46 -37.35
N GLN A 129 -62.48 -39.30 -37.62
CA GLN A 129 -63.52 -38.75 -36.75
C GLN A 129 -64.74 -39.67 -36.84
N THR A 130 -64.79 -40.70 -35.99
CA THR A 130 -65.97 -41.54 -35.81
C THR A 130 -67.06 -40.71 -35.14
N ARG A 131 -67.80 -39.91 -35.94
CA ARG A 131 -68.97 -39.18 -35.49
C ARG A 131 -70.06 -40.17 -35.12
N PHE A 132 -70.10 -40.54 -33.84
CA PHE A 132 -71.23 -41.25 -33.27
C PHE A 132 -72.48 -40.36 -33.35
N HIS A 133 -73.28 -40.54 -34.39
CA HIS A 133 -74.63 -40.00 -34.45
C HIS A 133 -75.50 -40.71 -33.39
N ARG A 134 -75.43 -40.25 -32.14
CA ARG A 134 -76.50 -40.51 -31.17
C ARG A 134 -77.77 -39.83 -31.69
N THR A 135 -78.67 -40.64 -32.23
CA THR A 135 -80.05 -40.23 -32.53
C THR A 135 -80.75 -39.93 -31.21
N HIS A 136 -80.72 -38.67 -30.78
CA HIS A 136 -81.58 -38.22 -29.69
C HIS A 136 -83.04 -38.34 -30.16
N PRO A 137 -83.94 -38.93 -29.34
CA PRO A 137 -85.36 -38.93 -29.66
C PRO A 137 -85.85 -37.48 -29.79
N LYS A 138 -86.73 -37.22 -30.76
CA LYS A 138 -87.37 -35.91 -30.91
C LYS A 138 -88.12 -35.58 -29.61
N PRO A 139 -87.88 -34.42 -28.97
CA PRO A 139 -88.71 -34.00 -27.85
C PRO A 139 -90.15 -33.75 -28.31
N GLU A 140 -91.09 -33.99 -27.40
CA GLU A 140 -92.51 -33.70 -27.58
C GLU A 140 -92.75 -32.19 -27.79
N PRO A 141 -93.87 -31.78 -28.43
CA PRO A 141 -94.18 -30.37 -28.63
C PRO A 141 -94.47 -29.66 -27.30
N GLU A 142 -93.45 -28.97 -26.77
CA GLU A 142 -93.53 -28.17 -25.54
C GLU A 142 -94.62 -27.10 -25.61
N THR A 143 -95.27 -26.81 -24.48
CA THR A 143 -96.20 -25.69 -24.41
C THR A 143 -95.46 -24.34 -24.49
N PRO A 144 -96.10 -23.24 -24.93
CA PRO A 144 -95.44 -21.93 -25.05
C PRO A 144 -94.79 -21.42 -23.75
N GLU A 145 -95.34 -21.82 -22.60
CA GLU A 145 -94.84 -21.47 -21.27
C GLU A 145 -93.57 -22.27 -20.91
N GLN A 146 -93.57 -23.59 -21.13
CA GLN A 146 -92.42 -24.46 -20.94
C GLN A 146 -91.23 -24.05 -21.82
N TYR A 147 -91.51 -23.63 -23.07
CA TYR A 147 -90.50 -23.10 -23.98
C TYR A 147 -89.81 -21.83 -23.43
N GLN A 148 -90.59 -20.91 -22.85
CA GLN A 148 -90.06 -19.69 -22.24
C GLN A 148 -89.25 -19.98 -20.96
N GLU A 149 -89.72 -20.91 -20.12
CA GLU A 149 -89.00 -21.33 -18.92
C GLU A 149 -87.67 -22.01 -19.26
N ARG A 150 -87.65 -22.89 -20.26
CA ARG A 150 -86.43 -23.51 -20.79
C ARG A 150 -85.43 -22.47 -21.31
N LEU A 151 -85.90 -21.42 -21.99
CA LEU A 151 -85.05 -20.31 -22.43
C LEU A 151 -84.48 -19.49 -21.26
N ARG A 152 -85.27 -19.23 -20.20
CA ARG A 152 -84.79 -18.57 -18.97
C ARG A 152 -83.71 -19.42 -18.30
N ARG A 153 -84.00 -20.69 -18.05
CA ARG A 153 -83.06 -21.65 -17.44
C ARG A 153 -81.79 -21.83 -18.27
N SER A 154 -81.88 -21.82 -19.60
CA SER A 154 -80.71 -21.86 -20.48
C SER A 154 -79.86 -20.59 -20.37
N ARG A 155 -80.48 -19.42 -20.23
CA ARG A 155 -79.75 -18.15 -20.00
C ARG A 155 -79.10 -18.13 -18.62
N GLU A 156 -79.81 -18.55 -17.58
CA GLU A 156 -79.27 -18.66 -16.20
C GLU A 156 -78.09 -19.64 -16.11
N ILE A 157 -78.13 -20.76 -16.84
CA ILE A 157 -76.99 -21.70 -16.92
C ILE A 157 -75.83 -21.08 -17.70
N GLN A 158 -76.09 -20.30 -18.75
CA GLN A 158 -75.06 -19.57 -19.50
C GLN A 158 -74.40 -18.48 -18.63
N THR A 159 -75.19 -17.63 -17.96
CA THR A 159 -74.66 -16.57 -17.09
C THR A 159 -73.94 -17.13 -15.87
N ALA A 160 -74.47 -18.17 -15.20
CA ALA A 160 -73.76 -18.85 -14.12
C ALA A 160 -72.47 -19.53 -14.60
N GLY A 161 -72.45 -20.08 -15.82
CA GLY A 161 -71.26 -20.64 -16.45
C GLY A 161 -70.24 -19.59 -16.90
N GLU A 162 -70.68 -18.38 -17.22
CA GLU A 162 -69.83 -17.21 -17.46
C GLU A 162 -69.25 -16.64 -16.17
N GLU A 163 -70.07 -16.47 -15.13
CA GLU A 163 -69.63 -16.04 -13.80
C GLU A 163 -68.59 -17.00 -13.22
N ARG A 164 -68.80 -18.32 -13.33
CA ARG A 164 -67.81 -19.31 -12.85
C ARG A 164 -66.49 -19.17 -13.61
N ARG A 165 -66.53 -19.06 -14.94
CA ARG A 165 -65.33 -18.83 -15.77
C ARG A 165 -64.66 -17.50 -15.43
N ALA A 166 -65.41 -16.45 -15.15
CA ALA A 166 -64.89 -15.14 -14.75
C ALA A 166 -64.20 -15.19 -13.39
N ARG A 167 -64.77 -15.89 -12.40
CA ARG A 167 -64.15 -16.12 -11.08
C ARG A 167 -62.87 -16.95 -11.20
N GLU A 168 -62.90 -18.07 -11.92
CA GLU A 168 -61.71 -18.90 -12.20
C GLU A 168 -60.62 -18.11 -12.94
N ALA A 169 -60.98 -17.25 -13.91
CA ALA A 169 -60.03 -16.38 -14.60
C ALA A 169 -59.43 -15.30 -13.69
N ALA A 170 -60.22 -14.69 -12.82
CA ALA A 170 -59.74 -13.73 -11.82
C ALA A 170 -58.78 -14.39 -10.82
N GLU A 171 -59.10 -15.58 -10.31
CA GLU A 171 -58.22 -16.35 -9.42
C GLU A 171 -56.91 -16.75 -10.10
N ARG A 172 -56.95 -17.18 -11.37
CA ARG A 172 -55.73 -17.44 -12.17
C ARG A 172 -54.88 -16.19 -12.33
N LYS A 173 -55.48 -15.03 -12.60
CA LYS A 173 -54.77 -13.76 -12.71
C LYS A 173 -54.09 -13.39 -11.39
N ILE A 174 -54.81 -13.47 -10.27
CA ILE A 174 -54.26 -13.19 -8.92
C ILE A 174 -53.13 -14.15 -8.57
N ARG A 175 -53.24 -15.45 -8.95
CA ARG A 175 -52.17 -16.44 -8.74
C ARG A 175 -50.91 -16.08 -9.52
N LEU A 176 -51.05 -15.80 -10.82
CA LEU A 176 -49.93 -15.46 -11.71
C LEU A 176 -49.28 -14.12 -11.31
N GLU A 177 -50.05 -13.14 -10.83
CA GLU A 177 -49.52 -11.89 -10.30
C GLU A 177 -48.68 -12.10 -9.03
N LYS A 178 -49.15 -12.92 -8.09
CA LYS A 178 -48.38 -13.33 -6.89
C LYS A 178 -47.12 -14.11 -7.24
N GLU A 179 -47.19 -14.98 -8.24
CA GLU A 179 -46.03 -15.75 -8.73
C GLU A 179 -44.97 -14.82 -9.34
N ARG A 180 -45.37 -13.86 -10.18
CA ARG A 180 -44.46 -12.83 -10.73
C ARG A 180 -43.87 -11.92 -9.65
N GLU A 181 -44.63 -11.58 -8.60
CA GLU A 181 -44.11 -10.82 -7.47
C GLU A 181 -43.06 -11.62 -6.68
N GLN A 182 -43.33 -12.90 -6.42
CA GLN A 182 -42.38 -13.81 -5.78
C GLN A 182 -41.12 -14.00 -6.61
N GLU A 183 -41.24 -14.19 -7.93
CA GLU A 183 -40.12 -14.29 -8.86
C GLU A 183 -39.28 -13.01 -8.87
N LYS A 184 -39.92 -11.83 -8.99
CA LYS A 184 -39.23 -10.53 -8.92
C LYS A 184 -38.47 -10.37 -7.59
N ARG A 185 -39.10 -10.72 -6.47
CA ARG A 185 -38.49 -10.66 -5.13
C ARG A 185 -37.34 -11.66 -4.99
N ALA A 186 -37.46 -12.85 -5.57
CA ALA A 186 -36.38 -13.85 -5.60
C ALA A 186 -35.22 -13.41 -6.50
N ALA A 187 -35.48 -12.80 -7.65
CA ALA A 187 -34.49 -12.22 -8.53
C ALA A 187 -33.74 -11.06 -7.87
N GLU A 188 -34.45 -10.13 -7.21
CA GLU A 188 -33.85 -9.05 -6.44
C GLU A 188 -32.99 -9.60 -5.28
N ALA A 189 -33.49 -10.60 -4.54
CA ALA A 189 -32.74 -11.25 -3.47
C ALA A 189 -31.45 -11.93 -4.01
N ARG A 190 -31.53 -12.62 -5.15
CA ARG A 190 -30.36 -13.21 -5.84
C ARG A 190 -29.36 -12.13 -6.26
N GLN A 191 -29.81 -11.02 -6.84
CA GLN A 191 -28.93 -9.90 -7.22
C GLN A 191 -28.29 -9.24 -5.99
N LYS A 192 -29.06 -9.02 -4.91
CA LYS A 192 -28.57 -8.47 -3.65
C LYS A 192 -27.53 -9.39 -3.00
N ALA A 193 -27.75 -10.70 -3.02
CA ALA A 193 -26.80 -11.70 -2.53
C ALA A 193 -25.51 -11.73 -3.38
N LYS A 194 -25.61 -11.69 -4.72
CA LYS A 194 -24.44 -11.57 -5.62
C LYS A 194 -23.63 -10.30 -5.33
N LYS A 195 -24.29 -9.14 -5.20
CA LYS A 195 -23.65 -7.86 -4.85
C LYS A 195 -23.00 -7.89 -3.46
N ALA A 196 -23.66 -8.50 -2.47
CA ALA A 196 -23.12 -8.66 -1.12
C ALA A 196 -21.89 -9.60 -1.10
N LYS A 197 -21.91 -10.72 -1.82
CA LYS A 197 -20.75 -11.62 -1.95
C LYS A 197 -19.56 -10.90 -2.60
N LYS A 198 -19.76 -10.21 -3.74
CA LYS A 198 -18.70 -9.43 -4.41
C LYS A 198 -18.13 -8.34 -3.50
N ARG A 199 -18.98 -7.65 -2.73
CA ARG A 199 -18.55 -6.67 -1.74
C ARG A 199 -17.73 -7.30 -0.60
N GLY A 200 -18.18 -8.41 -0.02
CA GLY A 200 -17.46 -9.10 1.05
C GLY A 200 -16.10 -9.65 0.59
N GLN A 201 -16.02 -10.18 -0.63
CA GLN A 201 -14.75 -10.61 -1.24
C GLN A 201 -13.80 -9.42 -1.45
N ALA A 202 -14.30 -8.28 -1.93
CA ALA A 202 -13.49 -7.07 -2.07
C ALA A 202 -13.04 -6.49 -0.71
N GLU A 203 -13.89 -6.49 0.31
CA GLU A 203 -13.53 -6.05 1.67
C GLU A 203 -12.47 -6.98 2.30
N ALA A 204 -12.60 -8.30 2.15
CA ALA A 204 -11.61 -9.26 2.63
C ALA A 204 -10.27 -9.15 1.88
N SER A 205 -10.30 -8.98 0.55
CA SER A 205 -9.10 -8.72 -0.25
C SER A 205 -8.37 -7.46 0.19
N ARG A 206 -9.10 -6.37 0.47
CA ARG A 206 -8.52 -5.13 1.01
C ARG A 206 -7.92 -5.30 2.40
N GLN A 207 -8.60 -6.00 3.31
CA GLN A 207 -8.06 -6.30 4.64
C GLN A 207 -6.78 -7.14 4.57
N ASN A 208 -6.74 -8.15 3.68
CA ASN A 208 -5.53 -8.95 3.47
C ASN A 208 -4.37 -8.12 2.90
N ALA A 209 -4.64 -7.22 1.95
CA ALA A 209 -3.64 -6.29 1.43
C ALA A 209 -3.14 -5.30 2.50
N GLU A 210 -4.04 -4.73 3.31
CA GLU A 210 -3.70 -3.84 4.43
C GLU A 210 -2.84 -4.57 5.48
N MET A 211 -3.17 -5.82 5.83
CA MET A 211 -2.36 -6.64 6.73
C MET A 211 -0.98 -6.99 6.14
N ALA A 212 -0.91 -7.30 4.83
CA ALA A 212 0.36 -7.58 4.15
C ALA A 212 1.29 -6.34 4.15
N VAL A 213 0.76 -5.16 3.82
CA VAL A 213 1.51 -3.89 3.90
C VAL A 213 1.96 -3.62 5.33
N ARG A 214 1.09 -3.81 6.34
CA ARG A 214 1.44 -3.63 7.74
C ARG A 214 2.57 -4.57 8.19
N PHE A 215 2.53 -5.83 7.77
CA PHE A 215 3.58 -6.82 8.06
C PHE A 215 4.91 -6.47 7.37
N GLN A 216 4.88 -5.98 6.13
CA GLN A 216 6.07 -5.49 5.44
C GLN A 216 6.71 -4.29 6.15
N LEU A 217 5.90 -3.31 6.58
CA LEU A 217 6.38 -2.15 7.35
C LEU A 217 6.99 -2.57 8.69
N GLN A 218 6.33 -3.48 9.43
CA GLN A 218 6.86 -4.02 10.67
C GLN A 218 8.21 -4.72 10.44
N ARG A 219 8.30 -5.65 9.47
CA ARG A 219 9.54 -6.35 9.15
C ARG A 219 10.66 -5.38 8.75
N ALA A 220 10.36 -4.34 7.96
CA ALA A 220 11.36 -3.33 7.60
C ALA A 220 11.86 -2.54 8.82
N GLN A 221 10.97 -2.20 9.76
CA GLN A 221 11.35 -1.54 11.01
C GLN A 221 12.15 -2.46 11.96
N ASP A 222 11.80 -3.75 12.02
CA ASP A 222 12.52 -4.74 12.83
C ASP A 222 13.95 -4.91 12.31
N LEU A 223 14.13 -5.10 10.99
CA LEU A 223 15.45 -5.16 10.34
C LEU A 223 16.24 -3.87 10.56
N ARG A 224 15.61 -2.70 10.40
CA ARG A 224 16.22 -1.40 10.69
C ARG A 224 16.73 -1.34 12.14
N SER A 225 15.90 -1.65 13.13
CA SER A 225 16.34 -1.65 14.55
C SER A 225 17.48 -2.63 14.82
N ALA A 226 17.48 -3.81 14.18
CA ALA A 226 18.54 -4.80 14.29
C ALA A 226 19.88 -4.29 13.71
N THR A 227 19.87 -3.61 12.56
CA THR A 227 21.08 -3.00 11.97
C THR A 227 21.62 -1.84 12.82
N PHE A 228 20.75 -0.99 13.38
CA PHE A 228 21.15 0.07 14.30
C PHE A 228 21.73 -0.49 15.62
N ALA A 229 21.16 -1.58 16.14
CA ALA A 229 21.71 -2.30 17.29
C ALA A 229 23.10 -2.91 16.98
N ALA A 230 23.28 -3.49 15.78
CA ALA A 230 24.57 -4.00 15.32
C ALA A 230 25.62 -2.87 15.16
N ALA A 231 25.23 -1.71 14.63
CA ALA A 231 26.09 -0.54 14.54
C ALA A 231 26.57 -0.08 15.93
N ARG A 232 25.65 0.01 16.91
CA ARG A 232 26.01 0.38 18.29
C ARG A 232 26.92 -0.65 18.96
N ALA A 233 26.81 -1.93 18.60
CA ALA A 233 27.69 -3.00 19.06
C ALA A 233 29.06 -3.03 18.35
N GLY A 234 29.28 -2.22 17.30
CA GLY A 234 30.52 -2.21 16.51
C GLY A 234 30.62 -3.35 15.49
N ASP A 235 29.51 -4.02 15.15
CA ASP A 235 29.50 -5.11 14.17
C ASP A 235 29.29 -4.59 12.75
N ALA A 236 30.36 -4.02 12.18
CA ALA A 236 30.37 -3.44 10.83
C ALA A 236 29.94 -4.45 9.74
N ALA A 237 30.19 -5.75 9.93
CA ALA A 237 29.80 -6.79 8.98
C ALA A 237 28.27 -6.94 8.92
N LYS A 238 27.59 -6.98 10.07
CA LYS A 238 26.11 -7.00 10.11
C LYS A 238 25.48 -5.70 9.60
N VAL A 239 26.10 -4.54 9.84
CA VAL A 239 25.61 -3.26 9.29
C VAL A 239 25.69 -3.26 7.76
N LYS A 240 26.86 -3.61 7.20
CA LYS A 240 27.06 -3.74 5.75
C LYS A 240 26.07 -4.72 5.13
N LYS A 241 25.84 -5.86 5.79
CA LYS A 241 24.84 -6.86 5.36
C LYS A 241 23.42 -6.28 5.32
N GLY A 242 22.96 -5.64 6.39
CA GLY A 242 21.57 -5.15 6.44
C GLY A 242 21.30 -3.97 5.51
N VAL A 243 22.28 -3.08 5.30
CA VAL A 243 22.16 -1.99 4.33
C VAL A 243 22.18 -2.52 2.89
N TYR A 244 23.08 -3.46 2.56
CA TYR A 244 23.28 -3.93 1.18
C TYR A 244 22.38 -5.10 0.75
N GLU A 245 22.21 -6.13 1.59
CA GLU A 245 21.40 -7.32 1.27
C GLU A 245 19.93 -7.16 1.67
N GLU A 246 19.65 -6.44 2.75
CA GLU A 246 18.30 -6.32 3.35
C GLU A 246 17.63 -4.97 3.03
N ASN A 247 18.28 -4.13 2.20
CA ASN A 247 17.81 -2.81 1.72
C ASN A 247 17.37 -1.85 2.86
N VAL A 248 18.11 -1.83 3.97
CA VAL A 248 17.88 -0.85 5.04
C VAL A 248 18.51 0.49 4.66
N ASP A 249 17.70 1.56 4.58
CA ASP A 249 18.19 2.91 4.24
C ASP A 249 19.27 3.37 5.25
N ALA A 250 20.47 3.75 4.79
CA ALA A 250 21.57 4.20 5.66
C ALA A 250 21.33 5.60 6.24
N ALA A 251 20.65 6.46 5.48
CA ALA A 251 20.12 7.75 5.92
C ALA A 251 18.93 7.61 6.88
N GLY A 252 18.65 8.66 7.65
CA GLY A 252 17.55 8.77 8.60
C GLY A 252 17.84 8.14 9.96
N GLY A 253 17.02 8.52 10.94
CA GLY A 253 17.01 7.89 12.26
C GLY A 253 16.48 6.45 12.25
N GLU A 254 16.67 5.74 13.36
CA GLU A 254 16.31 4.33 13.51
C GLU A 254 14.81 4.01 13.31
N ILE A 255 13.91 4.96 13.62
CA ILE A 255 12.46 4.78 13.44
C ILE A 255 12.02 5.40 12.10
N LYS A 256 11.49 4.56 11.20
CA LYS A 256 10.90 5.01 9.93
C LYS A 256 9.53 5.66 10.20
N LYS A 257 9.22 6.76 9.49
CA LYS A 257 7.96 7.52 9.66
C LYS A 257 6.75 6.59 9.48
N GLY A 258 5.82 6.60 10.43
CA GLY A 258 4.65 5.72 10.44
C GLY A 258 4.91 4.29 10.90
N CYS A 259 6.14 3.96 11.33
CA CYS A 259 6.48 2.69 11.97
C CYS A 259 6.62 2.81 13.51
N GLU A 260 6.27 3.97 14.07
CA GLU A 260 6.35 4.28 15.51
C GLU A 260 5.62 3.23 16.38
N ASP A 261 4.45 2.76 15.94
CA ASP A 261 3.61 1.78 16.65
C ASP A 261 4.23 0.38 16.78
N PHE A 262 5.25 0.05 15.99
CA PHE A 262 5.89 -1.28 16.01
C PHE A 262 7.08 -1.37 16.99
N VAL A 263 7.64 -0.23 17.41
CA VAL A 263 8.88 -0.19 18.16
C VAL A 263 8.62 -0.35 19.67
N ALA A 264 8.90 -1.54 20.21
CA ALA A 264 8.67 -1.85 21.63
C ALA A 264 9.53 -0.99 22.59
N HIS A 265 10.74 -0.62 22.18
CA HIS A 265 11.69 0.16 22.96
C HIS A 265 12.26 1.29 22.09
N PRO A 266 11.81 2.55 22.24
CA PRO A 266 12.32 3.65 21.44
C PRO A 266 13.81 3.90 21.75
N PRO A 267 14.62 4.25 20.74
CA PRO A 267 16.03 4.55 20.94
C PRO A 267 16.20 5.86 21.72
N LYS A 268 17.36 6.01 22.37
CA LYS A 268 17.69 7.20 23.17
C LYS A 268 17.61 8.49 22.34
N ASP A 269 18.03 8.43 21.08
CA ASP A 269 17.99 9.54 20.13
C ASP A 269 17.30 9.07 18.82
N PRO A 270 16.03 9.42 18.57
CA PRO A 270 15.29 8.93 17.40
C PRO A 270 15.77 9.51 16.06
N LYS A 271 16.61 10.55 16.08
CA LYS A 271 17.25 11.15 14.90
C LYS A 271 18.74 10.79 14.75
N GLU A 272 19.27 9.91 15.60
CA GLU A 272 20.64 9.42 15.44
C GLU A 272 20.72 8.54 14.18
N THR A 273 21.60 8.87 13.23
CA THR A 273 21.81 8.09 11.99
C THR A 273 22.88 7.02 12.17
N MET A 274 22.99 6.06 11.25
CA MET A 274 24.06 5.05 11.29
C MET A 274 25.45 5.70 11.27
N LEU A 275 25.62 6.79 10.52
CA LEU A 275 26.88 7.53 10.41
C LEU A 275 27.28 8.18 11.77
N HIS A 276 26.32 8.72 12.53
CA HIS A 276 26.59 9.20 13.90
C HIS A 276 27.14 8.09 14.80
N ILE A 277 26.63 6.86 14.67
CA ILE A 277 27.03 5.72 15.49
C ILE A 277 28.43 5.21 15.09
N ALA A 278 28.69 5.08 13.79
CA ALA A 278 30.03 4.72 13.28
C ALA A 278 31.10 5.70 13.77
N VAL A 279 30.80 7.01 13.71
CA VAL A 279 31.67 8.08 14.21
C VAL A 279 31.92 7.98 15.72
N LYS A 280 30.88 7.72 16.54
CA LYS A 280 31.06 7.52 17.99
C LYS A 280 32.00 6.35 18.29
N ASN A 281 31.89 5.27 17.51
CA ASN A 281 32.67 4.04 17.67
C ASN A 281 34.09 4.10 17.05
N ASP A 282 34.47 5.20 16.41
CA ASP A 282 35.76 5.38 15.69
C ASP A 282 35.95 4.47 14.47
N ASP A 283 34.86 4.00 13.87
CA ASP A 283 34.92 3.10 12.72
C ASP A 283 35.03 3.90 11.40
N VAL A 284 36.27 4.26 11.06
CA VAL A 284 36.63 5.01 9.85
C VAL A 284 36.18 4.26 8.57
N GLU A 285 36.30 2.93 8.54
CA GLU A 285 35.94 2.13 7.36
C GLU A 285 34.43 2.05 7.18
N LEU A 286 33.68 1.83 8.25
CA LEU A 286 32.22 1.84 8.21
C LEU A 286 31.68 3.23 7.87
N ALA A 287 32.27 4.30 8.40
CA ALA A 287 31.89 5.66 8.07
C ALA A 287 32.05 5.93 6.55
N LYS A 288 33.23 5.64 5.98
CA LYS A 288 33.49 5.76 4.53
C LYS A 288 32.59 4.86 3.68
N TRP A 289 32.24 3.67 4.18
CA TRP A 289 31.35 2.76 3.47
C TRP A 289 29.89 3.25 3.48
N LEU A 290 29.40 3.76 4.60
CA LEU A 290 28.06 4.34 4.72
C LEU A 290 27.90 5.60 3.85
N ASP A 291 28.92 6.46 3.81
CA ASP A 291 29.03 7.63 2.92
C ASP A 291 28.77 7.24 1.46
N ALA A 292 29.41 6.16 1.00
CA ALA A 292 29.23 5.60 -0.34
C ALA A 292 27.87 4.90 -0.57
N HIS A 293 27.08 4.64 0.48
CA HIS A 293 25.78 3.95 0.44
C HIS A 293 24.63 4.88 0.87
N SER A 294 24.70 6.15 0.48
CA SER A 294 23.64 7.15 0.69
C SER A 294 23.34 7.45 2.16
N ALA A 295 24.35 7.45 3.04
CA ALA A 295 24.24 8.10 4.34
C ALA A 295 24.52 9.61 4.20
N GLU A 296 23.59 10.46 4.63
CA GLU A 296 23.70 11.92 4.48
C GLU A 296 24.60 12.51 5.62
N PRO A 297 25.70 13.22 5.29
CA PRO A 297 26.64 13.76 6.28
C PRO A 297 26.17 15.07 6.95
N ASP A 298 25.13 15.71 6.42
CA ASP A 298 24.50 16.93 6.94
C ASP A 298 23.27 16.66 7.84
N GLU A 299 22.81 15.40 7.92
CA GLU A 299 21.73 14.99 8.81
C GLU A 299 22.02 15.33 10.28
N ARG A 300 20.99 15.73 11.02
CA ARG A 300 21.12 16.21 12.41
C ARG A 300 20.38 15.34 13.40
N ASN A 301 21.09 14.93 14.45
CA ASN A 301 20.52 14.22 15.59
C ASN A 301 19.59 15.11 16.44
N SER A 302 19.05 14.55 17.53
CA SER A 302 18.11 15.24 18.43
C SER A 302 18.66 16.54 19.04
N ALA A 303 19.98 16.65 19.18
CA ALA A 303 20.68 17.83 19.70
C ALA A 303 21.03 18.87 18.60
N GLY A 304 20.67 18.61 17.34
CA GLY A 304 20.97 19.50 16.21
C GLY A 304 22.41 19.38 15.67
N LEU A 305 23.18 18.40 16.16
CA LEU A 305 24.56 18.13 15.74
C LEU A 305 24.57 17.17 14.54
N THR A 306 25.52 17.36 13.63
CA THR A 306 25.78 16.43 12.51
C THR A 306 26.81 15.35 12.91
N PRO A 307 27.05 14.32 12.07
CA PRO A 307 28.14 13.38 12.26
C PRO A 307 29.52 14.06 12.42
N PHE A 308 29.81 15.13 11.66
CA PHE A 308 31.05 15.91 11.84
C PHE A 308 31.16 16.51 13.26
N HIS A 309 30.10 17.16 13.75
CA HIS A 309 30.08 17.71 15.12
C HIS A 309 30.26 16.62 16.19
N THR A 310 29.78 15.41 15.91
CA THR A 310 29.95 14.24 16.77
C THR A 310 31.39 13.72 16.74
N ALA A 311 32.03 13.70 15.56
CA ALA A 311 33.45 13.38 15.42
C ALA A 311 34.32 14.37 16.19
N LEU A 312 33.99 15.67 16.08
CA LEU A 312 34.64 16.75 16.80
C LEU A 312 34.50 16.58 18.32
N LEU A 313 33.28 16.37 18.83
CA LEU A 313 33.02 16.17 20.26
C LEU A 313 33.74 14.95 20.85
N HIS A 314 33.90 13.87 20.06
CA HIS A 314 34.59 12.66 20.50
C HIS A 314 36.10 12.63 20.17
N GLY A 315 36.63 13.66 19.51
CA GLY A 315 38.06 13.78 19.19
C GLY A 315 38.55 12.81 18.10
N ARG A 316 37.69 12.42 17.16
CA ARG A 316 38.00 11.41 16.14
C ARG A 316 38.79 12.00 14.97
N THR A 317 40.06 12.28 15.18
CA THR A 317 40.88 13.07 14.23
C THR A 317 40.98 12.44 12.85
N GLN A 318 41.15 11.12 12.77
CA GLN A 318 41.16 10.39 11.50
C GLN A 318 39.84 10.50 10.72
N ILE A 319 38.70 10.53 11.41
CA ILE A 319 37.35 10.69 10.83
C ILE A 319 37.13 12.13 10.35
N ILE A 320 37.57 13.11 11.16
CA ILE A 320 37.51 14.54 10.85
C ILE A 320 38.29 14.84 9.56
N GLN A 321 39.51 14.30 9.44
CA GLN A 321 40.29 14.40 8.21
C GLN A 321 39.65 13.57 7.07
N THR A 322 39.32 12.29 7.34
CA THR A 322 38.78 11.35 6.35
C THR A 322 37.60 10.53 6.94
N PRO A 323 36.34 10.72 6.53
CA PRO A 323 35.93 11.30 5.24
C PRO A 323 35.71 12.81 5.21
N PHE A 324 35.51 13.51 6.34
CA PHE A 324 34.86 14.83 6.26
C PHE A 324 35.66 15.88 5.48
N PHE A 325 36.88 16.25 5.87
CA PHE A 325 37.60 17.33 5.17
C PHE A 325 38.11 16.95 3.77
N GLU A 326 38.40 15.68 3.51
CA GLU A 326 38.83 15.21 2.18
C GLU A 326 37.67 15.06 1.18
N ASN A 327 36.52 14.51 1.59
CA ASN A 327 35.36 14.32 0.71
C ASN A 327 34.49 15.60 0.61
N TYR A 328 34.41 16.39 1.69
CA TYR A 328 33.49 17.52 1.83
C TYR A 328 34.23 18.82 2.21
N PRO A 329 35.10 19.37 1.34
CA PRO A 329 35.94 20.50 1.71
C PRO A 329 35.11 21.70 2.20
N PRO A 330 35.38 22.26 3.40
CA PRO A 330 34.55 23.32 4.02
C PRO A 330 34.61 24.67 3.29
N LYS A 331 35.48 24.79 2.29
CA LYS A 331 35.57 25.94 1.38
C LYS A 331 34.49 25.93 0.30
N ASP A 332 33.84 24.79 0.09
CA ASP A 332 32.73 24.66 -0.83
C ASP A 332 31.41 25.09 -0.14
N PRO A 333 30.66 26.06 -0.69
CA PRO A 333 29.37 26.47 -0.13
C PRO A 333 28.34 25.32 -0.08
N GLU A 334 28.42 24.32 -0.97
CA GLU A 334 27.48 23.18 -0.98
C GLU A 334 27.60 22.32 0.29
N HIS A 335 28.79 22.28 0.91
CA HIS A 335 29.07 21.47 2.10
C HIS A 335 28.98 22.26 3.43
N SER A 336 28.73 23.57 3.37
CA SER A 336 28.63 24.46 4.53
C SER A 336 27.60 24.01 5.59
N ALA A 337 26.53 23.32 5.18
CA ALA A 337 25.49 22.77 6.05
C ALA A 337 26.02 21.70 7.05
N ILE A 338 27.05 20.93 6.68
CA ILE A 338 27.69 19.89 7.50
C ILE A 338 28.39 20.53 8.72
N TYR A 339 29.02 21.69 8.49
CA TYR A 339 29.89 22.40 9.45
C TYR A 339 29.16 23.46 10.30
N THR A 340 27.93 23.81 9.93
CA THR A 340 27.16 24.86 10.64
C THR A 340 26.66 24.31 11.98
N ALA A 341 27.27 24.75 13.09
CA ALA A 341 26.84 24.42 14.44
C ALA A 341 25.51 25.10 14.81
N PRO A 342 24.67 24.51 15.67
CA PRO A 342 23.48 25.19 16.19
C PRO A 342 23.88 26.33 17.15
N ASP A 343 23.08 27.40 17.21
CA ASP A 343 23.33 28.64 17.97
C ASP A 343 23.71 28.44 19.46
N SER A 344 23.38 27.28 20.04
CA SER A 344 23.69 26.90 21.42
C SER A 344 25.11 26.36 21.63
N THR A 345 25.86 26.03 20.56
CA THR A 345 27.18 25.39 20.66
C THR A 345 28.16 25.95 19.64
N SER A 346 29.34 26.36 20.10
CA SER A 346 30.46 26.74 19.23
C SER A 346 31.31 25.53 18.83
N LEU A 347 31.80 25.50 17.59
CA LEU A 347 32.76 24.47 17.12
C LEU A 347 34.02 24.41 17.98
N VAL A 348 34.54 25.58 18.38
CA VAL A 348 35.72 25.68 19.26
C VAL A 348 35.42 25.05 20.63
N GLN A 349 34.19 25.21 21.14
CA GLN A 349 33.78 24.59 22.40
C GLN A 349 33.65 23.07 22.29
N LEU A 350 33.10 22.54 21.19
CA LEU A 350 33.04 21.09 20.95
C LEU A 350 34.45 20.48 20.85
N ALA A 351 35.39 21.15 20.18
CA ALA A 351 36.79 20.72 20.10
C ALA A 351 37.46 20.68 21.48
N ILE A 352 37.26 21.71 22.31
CA ILE A 352 37.80 21.75 23.69
C ILE A 352 37.15 20.67 24.57
N ASP A 353 35.86 20.36 24.36
CA ASP A 353 35.17 19.31 25.11
C ASP A 353 35.54 17.88 24.65
N SER A 354 36.20 17.73 23.51
CA SER A 354 36.84 16.47 23.13
C SER A 354 38.08 16.17 23.97
N GLY A 355 38.86 17.21 24.30
CA GLY A 355 40.18 17.08 24.92
C GLY A 355 41.32 16.79 23.95
N GLU A 356 41.08 16.79 22.63
CA GLU A 356 42.09 16.54 21.60
C GLU A 356 42.58 17.85 20.93
N PRO A 357 43.87 18.22 21.04
CA PRO A 357 44.41 19.47 20.50
C PRO A 357 44.44 19.49 18.96
N GLU A 358 44.70 18.35 18.33
CA GLU A 358 44.63 18.17 16.87
C GLU A 358 43.26 18.57 16.31
N ALA A 359 42.17 18.21 17.00
CA ALA A 359 40.82 18.53 16.58
C ALA A 359 40.55 20.04 16.58
N LEU A 360 41.11 20.77 17.55
CA LEU A 360 41.07 22.24 17.60
C LEU A 360 41.95 22.89 16.52
N TRP A 361 43.13 22.31 16.25
CA TRP A 361 44.04 22.80 15.22
C TRP A 361 43.43 22.67 13.81
N MET A 362 42.84 21.51 13.47
CA MET A 362 42.24 21.28 12.15
C MET A 362 41.07 22.23 11.85
N ILE A 363 40.17 22.48 12.81
CA ILE A 363 39.06 23.43 12.57
C ILE A 363 39.55 24.87 12.37
N HIS A 364 40.68 25.24 12.99
CA HIS A 364 41.30 26.55 12.82
C HIS A 364 41.98 26.67 11.44
N GLU A 365 42.75 25.66 11.03
CA GLU A 365 43.40 25.61 9.71
C GLU A 365 42.38 25.70 8.56
N GLN A 366 41.24 25.04 8.70
CA GLN A 366 40.14 25.11 7.72
C GLN A 366 39.32 26.41 7.78
N GLY A 367 39.62 27.32 8.71
CA GLY A 367 38.96 28.63 8.82
C GLY A 367 37.55 28.57 9.44
N LEU A 368 37.19 27.49 10.13
CA LEU A 368 35.87 27.29 10.75
C LEU A 368 35.73 27.97 12.14
N THR A 369 36.73 28.75 12.58
CA THR A 369 36.76 29.36 13.91
C THR A 369 36.65 30.89 13.84
N ASN A 370 35.70 31.48 14.57
CA ASN A 370 35.59 32.94 14.66
C ASN A 370 36.43 33.50 15.83
N ALA A 371 36.87 34.75 15.72
CA ALA A 371 37.62 35.43 16.80
C ALA A 371 36.82 35.51 18.12
N GLN A 372 35.49 35.69 18.05
CA GLN A 372 34.61 35.68 19.22
C GLN A 372 34.57 34.31 19.91
N ASP A 373 34.54 33.22 19.14
CA ASP A 373 34.57 31.85 19.67
C ASP A 373 35.88 31.55 20.38
N ILE A 374 37.01 31.96 19.78
CA ILE A 374 38.36 31.82 20.36
C ILE A 374 38.46 32.63 21.66
N GLN A 375 37.93 33.86 21.71
CA GLN A 375 37.92 34.67 22.93
C GLN A 375 37.02 34.10 24.02
N GLY A 376 35.83 33.59 23.68
CA GLY A 376 34.93 32.89 24.60
C GLY A 376 35.59 31.64 25.17
N ALA A 377 36.16 30.80 24.31
CA ALA A 377 36.94 29.62 24.68
C ALA A 377 38.11 29.96 25.62
N TRP A 378 38.89 30.99 25.30
CA TRP A 378 39.99 31.45 26.15
C TRP A 378 39.52 31.88 27.54
N SER A 379 38.39 32.58 27.64
CA SER A 379 37.83 32.99 28.95
C SER A 379 37.43 31.80 29.84
N LEU A 380 37.02 30.68 29.22
CA LEU A 380 36.71 29.44 29.93
C LEU A 380 37.99 28.72 30.37
N VAL A 381 38.93 28.51 29.44
CA VAL A 381 40.18 27.77 29.67
C VAL A 381 41.11 28.49 30.66
N SER A 382 41.13 29.82 30.66
CA SER A 382 41.95 30.62 31.58
C SER A 382 41.38 30.72 33.00
N SER A 383 40.17 30.22 33.25
CA SER A 383 39.59 30.20 34.61
C SER A 383 40.30 29.17 35.50
N SER A 384 40.64 29.55 36.73
CA SER A 384 41.46 28.74 37.66
C SER A 384 40.91 27.35 37.98
N ASN A 385 39.62 27.14 37.72
CA ASN A 385 38.90 25.92 38.04
C ASN A 385 38.67 25.05 36.79
N TRP A 386 38.98 25.54 35.58
CA TRP A 386 38.72 24.80 34.33
C TRP A 386 39.56 23.54 34.25
N GLU A 387 40.86 23.58 34.52
CA GLU A 387 41.74 22.39 34.45
C GLU A 387 41.23 21.27 35.37
N GLN A 388 40.84 21.61 36.61
CA GLN A 388 40.28 20.67 37.57
C GLN A 388 38.86 20.20 37.18
N SER A 389 38.02 21.08 36.63
CA SER A 389 36.67 20.74 36.17
C SER A 389 36.72 19.83 34.93
N ALA A 390 37.59 20.14 33.96
CA ALA A 390 37.80 19.40 32.73
C ALA A 390 38.45 18.03 32.99
N ALA A 391 39.40 17.93 33.93
CA ALA A 391 40.00 16.65 34.33
C ALA A 391 39.01 15.74 35.09
N ASN A 392 38.08 16.32 35.85
CA ASN A 392 37.02 15.59 36.57
C ASN A 392 35.80 15.26 35.69
N LYS A 393 35.57 16.02 34.61
CA LYS A 393 34.55 15.74 33.59
C LYS A 393 35.03 14.55 32.76
N ALA A 394 34.32 13.42 32.84
CA ALA A 394 34.57 12.29 31.96
C ALA A 394 34.49 12.77 30.49
N ALA A 395 35.44 12.36 29.66
CA ALA A 395 35.38 12.66 28.24
C ALA A 395 34.12 12.03 27.62
N PRO A 396 33.59 12.56 26.49
CA PRO A 396 32.48 11.92 25.78
C PRO A 396 32.75 10.46 25.37
N SER A 397 34.03 10.09 25.23
CA SER A 397 34.53 8.73 25.01
C SER A 397 34.59 7.83 26.27
N GLY A 398 34.28 8.37 27.46
CA GLY A 398 34.40 7.68 28.76
C GLY A 398 35.81 7.66 29.36
N ALA A 399 36.82 8.13 28.63
CA ALA A 399 38.20 8.24 29.13
C ALA A 399 38.37 9.39 30.15
N LYS A 400 39.43 9.31 30.96
CA LYS A 400 39.96 10.48 31.69
C LYS A 400 40.68 11.38 30.68
N ARG A 401 40.49 12.71 30.78
CA ARG A 401 41.19 13.66 29.92
C ARG A 401 42.67 13.78 30.34
N ASP A 402 43.57 13.75 29.37
CA ASP A 402 45.00 13.92 29.59
C ASP A 402 45.35 15.38 29.88
N LEU A 403 45.96 15.65 31.03
CA LEU A 403 46.34 17.01 31.44
C LEU A 403 47.30 17.69 30.45
N HIS A 404 48.18 16.92 29.80
CA HIS A 404 49.11 17.43 28.79
C HIS A 404 48.37 17.97 27.56
N LYS A 405 47.39 17.21 27.05
CA LYS A 405 46.54 17.63 25.93
C LYS A 405 45.71 18.87 26.25
N LEU A 406 45.26 19.01 27.49
CA LEU A 406 44.55 20.21 27.96
C LEU A 406 45.46 21.46 28.01
N ASP A 407 46.75 21.31 28.35
CA ASP A 407 47.72 22.39 28.25
C ASP A 407 48.08 22.71 26.80
N GLU A 408 48.23 21.72 25.93
CA GLU A 408 48.38 21.93 24.47
C GLU A 408 47.20 22.72 23.89
N ILE A 409 45.96 22.39 24.25
CA ILE A 409 44.76 23.16 23.87
C ILE A 409 44.87 24.62 24.34
N ARG A 410 45.36 24.84 25.57
CA ARG A 410 45.58 26.19 26.12
C ARG A 410 46.66 26.96 25.35
N GLN A 411 47.77 26.30 24.99
CA GLN A 411 48.83 26.88 24.18
C GLN A 411 48.34 27.21 22.76
N LEU A 412 47.58 26.32 22.12
CA LEU A 412 46.97 26.56 20.81
C LEU A 412 46.04 27.79 20.85
N LEU A 413 45.15 27.90 21.85
CA LEU A 413 44.29 29.08 22.02
C LEU A 413 45.09 30.37 22.25
N MET A 414 46.21 30.34 22.98
CA MET A 414 47.12 31.50 23.06
C MET A 414 47.64 31.90 21.68
N THR A 415 48.11 30.93 20.88
CA THR A 415 48.65 31.22 19.54
C THR A 415 47.60 31.75 18.57
N PHE A 416 46.39 31.17 18.56
CA PHE A 416 45.31 31.56 17.64
C PHE A 416 44.65 32.90 18.03
N GLY A 417 44.55 33.19 19.32
CA GLY A 417 43.96 34.44 19.83
C GLY A 417 44.96 35.58 20.05
N GLY A 418 46.27 35.33 19.92
CA GLY A 418 47.31 36.32 20.21
C GLY A 418 47.40 36.71 21.69
N PHE A 419 46.94 35.84 22.61
CA PHE A 419 46.92 36.13 24.04
C PHE A 419 48.32 36.06 24.63
N THR A 420 48.75 37.11 25.33
CA THR A 420 50.01 37.10 26.08
C THR A 420 49.91 36.19 27.29
N PRO A 421 50.92 35.34 27.59
CA PRO A 421 50.91 34.55 28.81
C PRO A 421 50.91 35.48 30.04
N PRO A 422 50.21 35.12 31.13
CA PRO A 422 50.32 35.85 32.37
C PRO A 422 51.78 35.77 32.84
N LEU A 423 52.34 36.91 33.27
CA LEU A 423 53.71 37.00 33.78
C LEU A 423 53.94 35.92 34.86
N THR A 424 54.76 34.91 34.53
CA THR A 424 55.18 33.89 35.49
C THR A 424 55.88 34.58 36.65
N PRO A 425 55.40 34.47 37.91
CA PRO A 425 56.12 35.03 39.04
C PRO A 425 57.45 34.30 39.15
N ARG A 426 58.54 35.03 38.88
CA ARG A 426 59.91 34.53 38.95
C ARG A 426 60.17 34.03 40.37
N VAL A 427 60.20 32.70 40.54
CA VAL A 427 60.61 32.08 41.80
C VAL A 427 62.08 32.43 42.03
N GLU A 428 62.35 33.28 43.02
CA GLU A 428 63.71 33.50 43.50
C GLU A 428 64.19 32.23 44.19
N GLU A 429 65.15 31.54 43.58
CA GLU A 429 65.84 30.41 44.19
C GLU A 429 66.61 30.88 45.44
N LYS A 430 66.01 30.70 46.61
CA LYS A 430 66.69 30.86 47.90
C LYS A 430 67.62 29.68 48.14
N ASN A 431 68.80 29.73 47.51
CA ASN A 431 69.92 28.88 47.90
C ASN A 431 70.39 29.24 49.31
N ALA A 432 70.38 28.25 50.20
CA ALA A 432 70.74 28.43 51.60
C ALA A 432 72.27 28.51 51.77
N SER A 433 72.74 29.48 52.55
CA SER A 433 74.04 29.41 53.22
C SER A 433 73.90 29.94 54.64
N ALA A 434 74.12 29.06 55.63
CA ALA A 434 74.10 29.42 57.04
C ALA A 434 75.45 30.05 57.43
N GLY A 435 75.43 31.16 58.18
CA GLY A 435 76.66 31.91 58.46
C GLY A 435 76.54 33.04 59.49
N TYR A 436 76.30 32.65 60.76
CA TYR A 436 76.81 33.31 61.98
C TYR A 436 76.72 34.85 62.19
N ASN A 437 76.03 35.19 63.30
CA ASN A 437 76.49 36.02 64.44
C ASN A 437 75.86 37.42 64.68
N LYS A 438 75.46 37.65 65.95
CA LYS A 438 75.42 38.91 66.78
C LYS A 438 75.18 40.27 66.06
N GLN A 439 74.38 41.23 66.52
CA GLN A 439 73.72 41.57 67.81
C GLN A 439 72.77 42.79 67.52
N VAL A 440 71.91 43.38 68.38
CA VAL A 440 71.66 43.36 69.84
C VAL A 440 70.17 43.76 70.13
N SER A 441 69.81 44.00 71.39
CA SER A 441 68.53 44.56 71.90
C SER A 441 68.31 46.06 71.53
N THR A 442 67.14 46.73 71.67
CA THR A 442 66.18 46.81 72.80
C THR A 442 64.86 47.50 72.41
N SER A 443 63.72 46.99 72.92
CA SER A 443 62.55 47.76 73.45
C SER A 443 61.76 48.74 72.54
N LEU A 444 60.52 49.19 72.79
CA LEU A 444 59.62 49.11 73.96
C LEU A 444 58.16 49.44 73.50
N HIS A 445 57.12 48.72 73.98
CA HIS A 445 55.74 49.23 74.27
C HIS A 445 54.86 49.87 73.13
N GLN A 446 53.53 50.02 73.20
CA GLN A 446 52.42 49.36 73.92
C GLN A 446 51.06 49.77 73.26
N ALA A 447 49.99 49.06 73.66
CA ALA A 447 48.59 49.55 73.78
C ALA A 447 47.72 49.83 72.53
N SER A 448 46.61 49.09 72.48
CA SER A 448 45.30 49.44 71.90
C SER A 448 44.70 50.69 72.60
N PRO A 449 43.61 51.31 72.09
CA PRO A 449 42.27 50.77 72.41
C PRO A 449 41.16 50.98 71.36
N ASN A 450 40.09 50.20 71.52
CA ASN A 450 38.72 50.50 71.06
C ASN A 450 37.98 51.17 72.25
N PRO A 451 36.97 52.05 72.06
CA PRO A 451 35.61 51.53 72.34
C PRO A 451 34.40 52.22 71.64
N ALA A 452 33.33 51.43 71.60
CA ALA A 452 31.92 51.73 71.89
C ALA A 452 31.12 52.85 71.17
N ALA A 453 30.04 52.35 70.56
CA ALA A 453 28.81 53.00 70.11
C ALA A 453 28.10 53.99 71.07
N THR A 454 27.25 54.84 70.48
CA THR A 454 25.91 55.18 71.02
C THR A 454 24.97 55.66 69.90
N SER A 455 23.67 55.65 70.16
CA SER A 455 22.57 55.76 69.18
C SER A 455 21.54 56.82 69.55
N THR A 456 20.97 57.52 68.56
CA THR A 456 19.58 58.08 68.48
C THR A 456 19.42 58.86 67.15
N VAL A 457 18.27 59.19 66.53
CA VAL A 457 16.87 58.72 66.39
C VAL A 457 16.18 59.78 65.49
N ASN A 458 15.31 59.39 64.53
CA ASN A 458 14.33 60.23 63.78
C ASN A 458 14.88 61.35 62.82
N GLU A 459 14.16 61.81 61.77
CA GLU A 459 12.74 61.68 61.39
C GLU A 459 12.44 61.92 59.87
N GLN A 460 11.22 61.54 59.45
CA GLN A 460 10.36 62.10 58.36
C GLN A 460 10.58 61.80 56.85
N HIS A 461 9.45 61.49 56.19
CA HIS A 461 9.20 61.30 54.74
C HIS A 461 8.70 62.61 54.05
N PRO A 462 8.60 62.69 52.71
CA PRO A 462 7.35 62.30 52.02
C PRO A 462 7.50 61.59 50.65
N ASN A 463 6.38 60.98 50.22
CA ASN A 463 6.14 60.28 48.95
C ASN A 463 5.67 61.28 47.84
N PRO A 464 5.60 60.91 46.55
CA PRO A 464 4.25 60.81 45.97
C PRO A 464 4.00 59.69 44.92
N ASN A 465 2.70 59.39 44.77
CA ASN A 465 2.08 58.38 43.91
C ASN A 465 2.24 58.57 42.39
N GLY A 466 2.05 57.47 41.63
CA GLY A 466 1.78 57.52 40.19
C GLY A 466 1.28 56.18 39.59
N SER A 467 0.03 55.79 39.86
CA SER A 467 -0.58 54.57 39.27
C SER A 467 -1.26 54.86 37.93
N HIS A 468 -1.26 53.90 36.98
CA HIS A 468 -2.27 53.82 35.91
C HIS A 468 -2.51 52.37 35.42
N ARG A 469 -3.78 52.06 35.08
CA ARG A 469 -4.27 50.75 34.58
C ARG A 469 -4.41 50.76 33.05
N GLY A 470 -4.26 49.59 32.42
CA GLY A 470 -4.71 49.33 31.04
C GLY A 470 -5.52 48.02 30.93
N LYS A 471 -6.66 48.05 30.23
CA LYS A 471 -7.54 46.89 29.94
C LYS A 471 -7.89 46.83 28.44
N GLY A 472 -7.91 45.64 27.85
CA GLY A 472 -8.59 45.28 26.58
C GLY A 472 -8.44 43.77 26.36
N ARG A 473 -9.48 42.92 26.16
CA ARG A 473 -10.48 42.85 25.07
C ARG A 473 -9.82 42.81 23.68
N GLY A 474 -10.02 41.80 22.82
CA GLY A 474 -10.80 40.55 22.87
C GLY A 474 -11.01 39.96 21.45
N ARG A 475 -11.86 38.93 21.30
CA ARG A 475 -12.19 38.13 20.06
C ARG A 475 -11.17 37.03 19.71
N GLY A 476 -11.53 35.83 19.23
CA GLY A 476 -12.87 35.23 19.05
C GLY A 476 -13.06 34.48 17.71
N ARG A 477 -12.92 33.15 17.72
CA ARG A 477 -13.42 32.16 16.72
C ARG A 477 -13.64 30.83 17.48
N GLY A 478 -14.61 29.98 17.23
CA GLY A 478 -15.61 29.92 16.15
C GLY A 478 -15.81 28.45 15.72
N ARG A 479 -16.49 27.63 16.54
CA ARG A 479 -16.78 26.22 16.23
C ARG A 479 -18.12 26.11 15.50
N GLY A 480 -18.13 25.47 14.32
CA GLY A 480 -19.34 25.09 13.60
C GLY A 480 -19.63 23.59 13.72
N ARG A 481 -20.90 23.24 13.98
CA ARG A 481 -21.48 21.89 13.79
C ARG A 481 -22.96 22.05 13.41
N GLY A 482 -23.46 21.16 12.56
CA GLY A 482 -24.82 21.15 12.05
C GLY A 482 -24.83 21.35 10.53
N LYS A 483 -25.47 20.49 9.72
CA LYS A 483 -26.37 19.37 10.04
C LYS A 483 -25.94 18.09 9.34
#